data_AF-A0A6G3YWV2-F1
#
_entry.id   AF-A0A6G3YWV2-F1
#
_cell.length_a   1.000
_cell.length_b   1.000
_cell.length_c   1.000
_cell.angle_alpha   90.00
_cell.angle_beta   90.00
_cell.angle_gamma   90.00
#
_symmetry.space_group_name_H-M   'P 1'
#
loop_
_entity.id
_entity.type
_entity.pdbx_description
1 polymer ?
#
loop_
_entity_poly.entity_id
_entity_poly.type
_entity_poly.pdbx_seq_one_letter_code
_entity_poly.pdbx_strand_id
1 'polypeptide(L)'
;MKFKTPLIFLGAIALASITLAFRGQAEEEYIDCPDELDGIELSDSQTAQLWQLEAELHETIDNIMPLSAETEATIEQLEENFESQIETLLSPQQKQQIEQLDSWIEEQEIAIVPEFLEEDDDDFSLSPDQEEKLEAVEEEYEERIQAILTPEQQQQIESFEDQLDEAIEAELPEPTVEQEERIETAEVVFEQGVMQILTPEQLQQWQLNLACEMPED
;
A
#
# COMPACT_ATOMS: atom_id res chain seq x y z
N MET A 1 -20.80 4.85 0.43
CA MET A 1 -19.42 4.90 0.96
C MET A 1 -18.50 5.08 -0.23
N LYS A 2 -17.51 5.97 -0.16
CA LYS A 2 -16.44 5.99 -1.16
C LYS A 2 -15.52 4.83 -0.79
N PHE A 3 -15.58 3.73 -1.53
CA PHE A 3 -14.68 2.60 -1.32
C PHE A 3 -13.30 3.03 -1.80
N LYS A 4 -12.41 3.33 -0.85
CA LYS A 4 -10.98 3.49 -1.10
C LYS A 4 -10.40 2.08 -1.15
N THR A 5 -10.56 1.38 -2.26
CA THR A 5 -9.82 0.14 -2.49
C THR A 5 -8.38 0.56 -2.78
N PRO A 6 -7.38 0.20 -1.95
CA PRO A 6 -5.99 0.46 -2.28
C PRO A 6 -5.62 -0.43 -3.47
N LEU A 7 -5.72 0.13 -4.67
CA LEU A 7 -5.10 -0.43 -5.87
C LEU A 7 -3.59 -0.27 -5.68
N ILE A 8 -2.96 -1.29 -5.08
CA ILE A 8 -1.51 -1.46 -5.06
C ILE A 8 -1.10 -1.82 -6.49
N PHE A 9 -1.01 -0.83 -7.36
CA PHE A 9 -0.29 -0.96 -8.62
C PHE A 9 1.18 -0.71 -8.35
N LEU A 10 1.94 -1.81 -8.39
CA LEU A 10 3.40 -1.87 -8.41
C LEU A 10 3.94 -1.14 -9.66
N GLY A 11 4.12 0.17 -9.55
CA GLY A 11 5.05 0.94 -10.36
C GLY A 11 6.30 1.18 -9.53
N ALA A 12 7.40 0.50 -9.87
CA ALA A 12 8.68 0.61 -9.18
C ALA A 12 9.31 1.99 -9.37
N ILE A 13 8.83 2.98 -8.62
CA ILE A 13 9.66 4.06 -8.08
C ILE A 13 9.31 4.15 -6.60
N ALA A 14 10.23 3.69 -5.76
CA ALA A 14 10.22 3.89 -4.32
C ALA A 14 10.46 5.38 -3.98
N LEU A 15 9.63 6.28 -4.52
CA LEU A 15 9.24 7.46 -3.78
C LEU A 15 8.17 6.94 -2.85
N ALA A 16 8.63 6.38 -1.71
CA ALA A 16 7.79 6.08 -0.56
C ALA A 16 6.75 7.18 -0.49
N SER A 17 5.47 6.82 -0.57
CA SER A 17 4.34 7.72 -0.42
C SER A 17 4.54 8.44 0.90
N ILE A 18 5.17 9.63 0.84
CA ILE A 18 5.59 10.39 2.00
C ILE A 18 4.30 10.90 2.60
N THR A 19 3.68 10.09 3.44
CA THR A 19 2.55 10.51 4.26
C THR A 19 3.16 11.40 5.34
N LEU A 20 3.43 12.65 4.96
CA LEU A 20 3.96 13.70 5.82
C LEU A 20 3.05 13.77 7.05
N ALA A 21 3.53 13.25 8.17
CA ALA A 21 2.92 13.41 9.49
C ALA A 21 3.00 14.86 10.01
N PHE A 22 2.88 15.87 9.13
CA PHE A 22 2.65 17.26 9.48
C PHE A 22 1.15 17.57 9.58
N ARG A 23 0.40 16.72 10.31
CA ARG A 23 -0.98 16.99 10.68
C ARG A 23 -1.00 18.02 11.82
N GLY A 24 -1.15 19.29 11.45
CA GLY A 24 -1.40 20.38 12.39
C GLY A 24 -2.72 20.17 13.15
N GLN A 25 -2.61 19.73 14.41
CA GLN A 25 -3.49 20.01 15.56
C GLN A 25 -4.97 20.36 15.27
N ALA A 26 -5.69 19.48 14.57
CA ALA A 26 -7.09 19.25 14.84
C ALA A 26 -7.16 17.88 15.52
N GLU A 27 -7.06 17.85 16.85
CA GLU A 27 -7.26 16.66 17.67
C GLU A 27 -8.73 16.23 17.58
N GLU A 28 -9.15 15.70 16.43
CA GLU A 28 -10.11 14.60 16.46
C GLU A 28 -9.36 13.47 17.17
N GLU A 29 -9.83 13.10 18.36
CA GLU A 29 -9.38 11.92 19.10
C GLU A 29 -9.75 10.72 18.23
N TYR A 30 -8.92 10.45 17.21
CA TYR A 30 -8.98 9.24 16.42
C TYR A 30 -8.83 8.11 17.42
N ILE A 31 -9.90 7.33 17.58
CA ILE A 31 -9.83 6.08 18.30
C ILE A 31 -8.86 5.25 17.46
N ASP A 32 -7.68 5.00 18.03
CA ASP A 32 -6.67 4.14 17.44
C ASP A 32 -7.22 2.72 17.46
N CYS A 33 -7.92 2.38 16.38
CA CYS A 33 -8.51 1.07 16.23
C CYS A 33 -7.41 0.11 15.80
N PRO A 34 -7.25 -1.03 16.49
CA PRO A 34 -6.31 -2.04 16.06
C PRO A 34 -6.70 -2.54 14.67
N ASP A 35 -5.72 -2.80 13.81
CA ASP A 35 -5.92 -3.42 12.50
C ASP A 35 -6.72 -4.73 12.64
N GLU A 36 -7.39 -5.18 11.58
CA GLU A 36 -8.36 -6.28 11.68
C GLU A 36 -7.72 -7.54 12.28
N LEU A 37 -6.45 -7.80 11.98
CA LEU A 37 -5.68 -8.95 12.48
C LEU A 37 -4.76 -8.64 13.67
N ASP A 38 -4.75 -7.42 14.20
CA ASP A 38 -3.89 -7.07 15.33
C ASP A 38 -4.22 -7.92 16.59
N GLY A 39 -3.16 -8.37 17.26
CA GLY A 39 -3.23 -9.29 18.39
C GLY A 39 -3.65 -10.73 18.04
N ILE A 40 -3.81 -11.08 16.77
CA ILE A 40 -4.13 -12.44 16.30
C ILE A 40 -2.85 -13.15 15.88
N GLU A 41 -2.33 -14.05 16.72
CA GLU A 41 -1.21 -14.91 16.33
C GLU A 41 -1.67 -15.94 15.29
N LEU A 42 -1.28 -15.74 14.04
CA LEU A 42 -1.51 -16.69 12.94
C LEU A 42 -0.38 -17.69 12.86
N SER A 43 -0.70 -18.95 12.55
CA SER A 43 0.32 -19.91 12.12
C SER A 43 0.73 -19.66 10.67
N ASP A 44 1.94 -20.06 10.27
CA ASP A 44 2.44 -19.93 8.89
C ASP A 44 1.43 -20.48 7.85
N SER A 45 0.77 -21.59 8.18
CA SER A 45 -0.24 -22.19 7.31
C SER A 45 -1.53 -21.37 7.22
N GLN A 46 -1.92 -20.65 8.27
CA GLN A 46 -3.07 -19.74 8.23
C GLN A 46 -2.72 -18.48 7.44
N THR A 47 -1.54 -17.89 7.66
CA THR A 47 -1.05 -16.73 6.90
C THR A 47 -1.05 -17.01 5.40
N ALA A 48 -0.46 -18.12 4.97
CA ALA A 48 -0.45 -18.49 3.56
C ALA A 48 -1.87 -18.70 2.97
N GLN A 49 -2.81 -19.24 3.76
CA GLN A 49 -4.20 -19.39 3.30
C GLN A 49 -4.93 -18.05 3.21
N LEU A 50 -4.65 -17.09 4.10
CA LEU A 50 -5.24 -15.76 4.05
C LEU A 50 -4.72 -14.98 2.84
N TRP A 51 -3.41 -15.01 2.58
CA TRP A 51 -2.82 -14.41 1.37
C TRP A 51 -3.40 -15.01 0.10
N GLN A 52 -3.59 -16.34 0.05
CA GLN A 52 -4.24 -16.96 -1.08
C GLN A 52 -5.68 -16.45 -1.29
N LEU A 53 -6.47 -16.33 -0.21
CA LEU A 53 -7.83 -15.80 -0.31
C LEU A 53 -7.86 -14.34 -0.78
N GLU A 54 -6.90 -13.53 -0.32
CA GLU A 54 -6.77 -12.14 -0.72
C GLU A 54 -6.39 -12.01 -2.19
N ALA A 55 -5.42 -12.81 -2.66
CA ALA A 55 -5.07 -12.87 -4.08
C ALA A 55 -6.26 -13.32 -4.96
N GLU A 56 -7.03 -14.31 -4.51
CA GLU A 56 -8.26 -14.75 -5.19
C GLU A 56 -9.34 -13.65 -5.23
N LEU A 57 -9.47 -12.86 -4.16
CA LEU A 57 -10.37 -11.71 -4.11
C LEU A 57 -9.93 -10.62 -5.09
N HIS A 58 -8.65 -10.24 -5.10
CA HIS A 58 -8.09 -9.28 -6.03
C HIS A 58 -8.30 -9.70 -7.49
N GLU A 59 -7.94 -10.94 -7.86
CA GLU A 59 -8.18 -11.47 -9.21
C GLU A 59 -9.68 -11.42 -9.56
N THR A 60 -10.55 -11.72 -8.60
CA THR A 60 -12.00 -11.65 -8.81
C THR A 60 -12.48 -10.22 -9.07
N ILE A 61 -12.00 -9.24 -8.31
CA ILE A 61 -12.33 -7.82 -8.46
C ILE A 61 -11.82 -7.29 -9.80
N ASP A 62 -10.58 -7.61 -10.19
CA ASP A 62 -10.01 -7.23 -11.50
C ASP A 62 -10.84 -7.77 -12.66
N ASN A 63 -11.34 -9.00 -12.53
CA ASN A 63 -12.24 -9.60 -13.51
C ASN A 63 -13.65 -8.98 -13.52
N ILE A 64 -14.10 -8.38 -12.41
CA ILE A 64 -15.37 -7.65 -12.33
C ILE A 64 -15.21 -6.26 -12.96
N MET A 65 -14.09 -5.60 -12.74
CA MET A 65 -13.78 -4.24 -13.20
C MET A 65 -12.48 -4.21 -14.01
N PRO A 66 -12.44 -4.83 -15.21
CA PRO A 66 -11.24 -4.80 -16.01
C PRO A 66 -10.95 -3.37 -16.45
N LEU A 67 -9.74 -2.89 -16.16
CA LEU A 67 -9.27 -1.63 -16.74
C LEU A 67 -9.17 -1.79 -18.25
N SER A 68 -9.60 -0.74 -18.95
CA SER A 68 -9.41 -0.72 -20.40
C SER A 68 -7.94 -0.44 -20.70
N ALA A 69 -7.40 -1.00 -21.78
CA ALA A 69 -6.02 -0.69 -22.20
C ALA A 69 -5.80 0.81 -22.48
N GLU A 70 -6.87 1.56 -22.76
CA GLU A 70 -6.80 3.03 -22.90
C GLU A 70 -6.67 3.72 -21.53
N THR A 71 -7.42 3.25 -20.53
CA THR A 71 -7.33 3.74 -19.14
C THR A 71 -5.96 3.43 -18.55
N GLU A 72 -5.48 2.19 -18.68
CA GLU A 72 -4.17 1.76 -18.20
C GLU A 72 -3.04 2.61 -18.81
N ALA A 73 -3.05 2.80 -20.14
CA ALA A 73 -2.08 3.67 -20.80
C ALA A 73 -2.18 5.15 -20.40
N THR A 74 -3.38 5.61 -20.00
CA THR A 74 -3.57 6.98 -19.51
C THR A 74 -3.00 7.15 -18.11
N ILE A 75 -3.22 6.17 -17.22
CA ILE A 75 -2.64 6.14 -15.88
C ILE A 75 -1.10 6.09 -15.96
N GLU A 76 -0.54 5.20 -16.77
CA GLU A 76 0.92 5.13 -17.01
C GLU A 76 1.47 6.48 -17.50
N GLN A 77 0.75 7.16 -18.40
CA GLN A 77 1.15 8.49 -18.86
C GLN A 77 1.08 9.56 -17.77
N LEU A 78 0.11 9.48 -16.84
CA LEU A 78 0.01 10.40 -15.72
C LEU A 78 1.18 10.21 -14.75
N GLU A 79 1.55 8.96 -14.47
CA GLU A 79 2.70 8.59 -13.65
C GLU A 79 4.02 9.09 -14.26
N GLU A 80 4.28 8.80 -15.54
CA GLU A 80 5.47 9.30 -16.26
C GLU A 80 5.57 10.84 -16.22
N ASN A 81 4.42 11.52 -16.29
CA ASN A 81 4.37 12.98 -16.22
C ASN A 81 4.69 13.48 -14.82
N PHE A 82 4.11 12.87 -13.78
CA PHE A 82 4.41 13.16 -12.39
C PHE A 82 5.90 13.00 -12.09
N GLU A 83 6.50 11.88 -12.48
CA GLU A 83 7.94 11.63 -12.34
C GLU A 83 8.77 12.72 -13.02
N SER A 84 8.40 13.08 -14.26
CA SER A 84 9.08 14.15 -15.00
C SER A 84 8.99 15.50 -14.27
N GLN A 85 7.84 15.81 -13.66
CA GLN A 85 7.66 17.04 -12.88
C GLN A 85 8.57 17.06 -11.65
N ILE A 86 8.59 15.98 -10.86
CA ILE A 86 9.48 15.83 -9.71
C ILE A 86 10.93 16.01 -10.14
N GLU A 87 11.33 15.33 -11.20
CA GLU A 87 12.67 15.40 -11.75
C GLU A 87 13.12 16.83 -12.09
N THR A 88 12.21 17.71 -12.49
CA THR A 88 12.53 19.11 -12.79
C THR A 88 12.73 19.96 -11.54
N LEU A 89 12.19 19.55 -10.39
CA LEU A 89 12.39 20.21 -9.10
C LEU A 89 13.79 19.96 -8.54
N LEU A 90 14.37 18.80 -8.86
CA LEU A 90 15.62 18.32 -8.28
C LEU A 90 16.85 18.92 -8.99
N SER A 91 17.81 19.41 -8.20
CA SER A 91 19.11 19.77 -8.74
C SER A 91 19.90 18.53 -9.17
N PRO A 92 20.88 18.65 -10.10
CA PRO A 92 21.73 17.52 -10.47
C PRO A 92 22.47 16.88 -9.28
N GLN A 93 22.82 17.68 -8.27
CA GLN A 93 23.45 17.18 -7.06
C GLN A 93 22.47 16.37 -6.21
N GLN A 94 21.23 16.83 -6.04
CA GLN A 94 20.19 16.09 -5.33
C GLN A 94 19.87 14.77 -6.04
N LYS A 95 19.72 14.78 -7.38
CA LYS A 95 19.53 13.54 -8.17
C LYS A 95 20.64 12.52 -7.91
N GLN A 96 21.90 12.98 -7.91
CA GLN A 96 23.03 12.11 -7.61
C GLN A 96 23.02 11.58 -6.16
N GLN A 97 22.53 12.36 -5.20
CA GLN A 97 22.40 11.90 -3.80
C GLN A 97 21.30 10.87 -3.64
N ILE A 98 20.17 11.05 -4.34
CA ILE A 98 19.06 10.09 -4.36
C ILE A 98 19.51 8.78 -5.00
N GLU A 99 20.15 8.81 -6.17
CA GLU A 99 20.68 7.60 -6.83
C GLU A 99 21.65 6.80 -5.94
N GLN A 100 22.47 7.49 -5.13
CA GLN A 100 23.35 6.84 -4.16
C GLN A 100 22.59 6.25 -2.97
N LEU A 101 21.49 6.90 -2.57
CA LEU A 101 20.64 6.43 -1.49
C LEU A 101 19.82 5.22 -1.94
N ASP A 102 19.31 5.23 -3.18
CA ASP A 102 18.61 4.10 -3.81
C ASP A 102 19.50 2.86 -3.88
N SER A 103 20.75 3.04 -4.32
CA SER A 103 21.74 1.95 -4.29
C SER A 103 22.00 1.44 -2.87
N TRP A 104 21.95 2.32 -1.86
CA TRP A 104 22.19 1.94 -0.47
C TRP A 104 21.03 1.13 0.12
N ILE A 105 19.78 1.52 -0.14
CA ILE A 105 18.60 0.78 0.35
C ILE A 105 18.53 -0.60 -0.30
N GLU A 106 18.76 -0.70 -1.62
CA GLU A 106 18.82 -1.99 -2.32
C GLU A 106 19.88 -2.91 -1.68
N GLU A 107 21.07 -2.39 -1.38
CA GLU A 107 22.12 -3.15 -0.68
C GLU A 107 21.70 -3.57 0.75
N GLN A 108 20.90 -2.77 1.46
CA GLN A 108 20.39 -3.13 2.79
C GLN A 108 19.31 -4.19 2.72
N GLU A 109 18.33 -4.03 1.82
CA GLU A 109 17.24 -4.98 1.61
C GLU A 109 17.77 -6.36 1.25
N ILE A 110 18.70 -6.45 0.28
CA ILE A 110 19.38 -7.69 -0.08
C ILE A 110 20.14 -8.30 1.11
N ALA A 111 20.70 -7.48 2.01
CA ALA A 111 21.41 -7.99 3.18
C ALA A 111 20.45 -8.53 4.26
N ILE A 112 19.24 -7.99 4.36
CA ILE A 112 18.20 -8.43 5.32
C ILE A 112 17.47 -9.65 4.78
N VAL A 113 17.17 -9.65 3.48
CA VAL A 113 16.43 -10.70 2.79
C VAL A 113 17.18 -11.10 1.51
N PRO A 114 18.26 -11.91 1.63
CA PRO A 114 19.05 -12.36 0.48
C PRO A 114 18.22 -13.07 -0.59
N GLU A 115 17.10 -13.66 -0.19
CA GLU A 115 16.20 -14.42 -1.05
C GLU A 115 15.39 -13.55 -2.02
N PHE A 116 15.31 -12.22 -1.85
CA PHE A 116 14.71 -11.31 -2.85
C PHE A 116 15.35 -11.42 -4.24
N LEU A 117 16.58 -11.92 -4.33
CA LEU A 117 17.31 -12.08 -5.58
C LEU A 117 17.04 -13.40 -6.31
N GLU A 118 16.35 -14.34 -5.67
CA GLU A 118 15.97 -15.60 -6.29
C GLU A 118 14.62 -15.38 -7.01
N GLU A 119 14.63 -15.34 -8.36
CA GLU A 119 13.47 -15.09 -9.25
C GLU A 119 12.31 -16.11 -9.12
N ASP A 120 12.29 -16.94 -8.08
CA ASP A 120 11.20 -17.86 -7.83
C ASP A 120 10.14 -17.10 -7.00
N ASP A 121 9.02 -16.76 -7.64
CA ASP A 121 7.81 -16.07 -7.10
C ASP A 121 7.11 -16.83 -5.94
N ASP A 122 7.84 -17.62 -5.14
CA ASP A 122 7.31 -18.31 -3.97
C ASP A 122 7.11 -17.29 -2.83
N ASP A 123 5.89 -17.18 -2.33
CA ASP A 123 5.46 -16.30 -1.22
C ASP A 123 6.50 -16.27 -0.08
N PHE A 124 7.34 -15.23 -0.07
CA PHE A 124 8.41 -15.09 0.92
C PHE A 124 7.87 -14.48 2.22
N SER A 125 7.65 -15.31 3.23
CA SER A 125 7.29 -14.83 4.57
C SER A 125 8.51 -14.23 5.27
N LEU A 126 8.50 -12.93 5.53
CA LEU A 126 9.51 -12.29 6.37
C LEU A 126 9.41 -12.80 7.81
N SER A 127 10.56 -13.06 8.45
CA SER A 127 10.57 -13.22 9.91
C SER A 127 10.35 -11.87 10.61
N PRO A 128 9.82 -11.85 11.85
CA PRO A 128 9.64 -10.59 12.59
C PRO A 128 10.94 -9.77 12.72
N ASP A 129 12.08 -10.45 12.88
CA ASP A 129 13.40 -9.82 12.94
C ASP A 129 13.86 -9.23 11.58
N GLN A 130 13.30 -9.69 10.46
CA GLN A 130 13.56 -9.12 9.13
C GLN A 130 12.64 -7.94 8.86
N GLU A 131 11.36 -8.07 9.18
CA GLU A 131 10.36 -7.00 9.09
C GLU A 131 10.80 -5.77 9.89
N GLU A 132 11.15 -5.93 11.18
CA GLU A 132 11.66 -4.82 12.02
C GLU A 132 12.91 -4.14 11.42
N LYS A 133 13.77 -4.91 10.73
CA LYS A 133 14.97 -4.34 10.09
C LYS A 133 14.65 -3.62 8.79
N LEU A 134 13.70 -4.11 8.01
CA LEU A 134 13.25 -3.45 6.79
C LEU A 134 12.57 -2.14 7.13
N GLU A 135 11.63 -2.15 8.09
CA GLU A 135 10.97 -0.94 8.59
C GLU A 135 11.99 0.11 9.07
N ALA A 136 13.01 -0.31 9.83
CA ALA A 136 14.07 0.61 10.28
C ALA A 136 14.93 1.17 9.12
N VAL A 137 15.13 0.39 8.04
CA VAL A 137 15.87 0.84 6.84
C VAL A 137 15.02 1.80 6.02
N GLU A 138 13.73 1.53 5.89
CA GLU A 138 12.75 2.39 5.24
C GLU A 138 12.63 3.74 5.96
N GLU A 139 12.48 3.74 7.29
CA GLU A 139 12.46 4.97 8.10
C GLU A 139 13.75 5.79 7.90
N GLU A 140 14.91 5.13 7.90
CA GLU A 140 16.20 5.79 7.65
C GLU A 140 16.31 6.33 6.21
N TYR A 141 15.79 5.60 5.22
CA TYR A 141 15.74 6.06 3.82
C TYR A 141 14.89 7.33 3.70
N GLU A 142 13.70 7.34 4.28
CA GLU A 142 12.80 8.48 4.29
C GLU A 142 13.43 9.72 4.96
N GLU A 143 14.02 9.56 6.14
CA GLU A 143 14.70 10.66 6.85
C GLU A 143 15.81 11.26 5.97
N ARG A 144 16.57 10.40 5.26
CA ARG A 144 17.65 10.82 4.38
C ARG A 144 17.14 11.51 3.11
N ILE A 145 16.04 11.04 2.51
CA ILE A 145 15.36 11.73 1.40
C ILE A 145 14.89 13.11 1.85
N GLN A 146 14.20 13.20 2.99
CA GLN A 146 13.73 14.47 3.54
C GLN A 146 14.88 15.46 3.78
N ALA A 147 16.05 14.98 4.21
CA ALA A 147 17.24 15.81 4.39
C ALA A 147 17.88 16.29 3.07
N ILE A 148 17.66 15.58 1.95
CA ILE A 148 18.12 15.98 0.61
C ILE A 148 17.21 17.08 0.03
N LEU A 149 15.90 16.99 0.28
CA LEU A 149 14.89 17.90 -0.25
C LEU A 149 14.78 19.19 0.58
N THR A 150 14.46 20.32 -0.07
CA THR A 150 14.06 21.52 0.68
C THR A 150 12.60 21.41 1.11
N PRO A 151 12.18 22.12 2.18
CA PRO A 151 10.77 22.15 2.59
C PRO A 151 9.83 22.58 1.46
N GLU A 152 10.25 23.52 0.61
CA GLU A 152 9.46 23.95 -0.55
C GLU A 152 9.38 22.89 -1.66
N GLN A 153 10.40 22.03 -1.79
CA GLN A 153 10.36 20.90 -2.72
C GLN A 153 9.42 19.81 -2.18
N GLN A 154 9.49 19.50 -0.88
CA GLN A 154 8.60 18.52 -0.24
C GLN A 154 7.12 18.91 -0.43
N GLN A 155 6.78 20.17 -0.15
CA GLN A 155 5.41 20.65 -0.35
C GLN A 155 4.95 20.62 -1.82
N GLN A 156 5.87 20.80 -2.78
CA GLN A 156 5.52 20.70 -4.20
C GLN A 156 5.30 19.26 -4.64
N ILE A 157 6.10 18.31 -4.11
CA ILE A 157 5.94 16.89 -4.35
C ILE A 157 4.58 16.42 -3.80
N GLU A 158 4.26 16.73 -2.55
CA GLU A 158 2.96 16.43 -1.93
C GLU A 158 1.79 16.99 -2.76
N SER A 159 1.93 18.24 -3.24
CA SER A 159 0.90 18.83 -4.10
C SER A 159 0.79 18.15 -5.48
N PHE A 160 1.87 17.57 -6.02
CA PHE A 160 1.83 16.81 -7.26
C PHE A 160 1.25 15.41 -7.04
N GLU A 161 1.50 14.79 -5.90
CA GLU A 161 0.90 13.51 -5.50
C GLU A 161 -0.62 13.66 -5.39
N ASP A 162 -1.12 14.68 -4.67
CA ASP A 162 -2.54 14.99 -4.59
C ASP A 162 -3.19 15.17 -5.98
N GLN A 163 -2.47 15.78 -6.92
CA GLN A 163 -2.94 15.99 -8.29
C GLN A 163 -2.93 14.70 -9.12
N LEU A 164 -1.93 13.84 -8.92
CA LEU A 164 -1.85 12.54 -9.56
C LEU A 164 -3.01 11.66 -9.07
N ASP A 165 -3.24 11.61 -7.77
CA ASP A 165 -4.33 10.85 -7.15
C ASP A 165 -5.70 11.30 -7.68
N GLU A 166 -5.97 12.63 -7.70
CA GLU A 166 -7.22 13.15 -8.25
C GLU A 166 -7.37 12.82 -9.75
N ALA A 167 -6.27 12.85 -10.52
CA ALA A 167 -6.30 12.51 -11.93
C ALA A 167 -6.54 11.02 -12.17
N ILE A 168 -5.90 10.14 -11.41
CA ILE A 168 -6.12 8.68 -11.48
C ILE A 168 -7.56 8.35 -11.05
N GLU A 169 -8.06 8.91 -9.93
CA GLU A 169 -9.45 8.69 -9.49
C GLU A 169 -10.45 9.11 -10.58
N ALA A 170 -10.15 10.16 -11.35
CA ALA A 170 -11.01 10.62 -12.45
C ALA A 170 -11.00 9.70 -13.68
N GLU A 171 -9.92 8.93 -13.90
CA GLU A 171 -9.80 7.96 -15.00
C GLU A 171 -10.38 6.59 -14.65
N LEU A 172 -10.47 6.26 -13.36
CA LEU A 172 -11.04 5.01 -12.89
C LEU A 172 -12.57 4.99 -13.09
N PRO A 173 -13.12 3.96 -13.75
CA PRO A 173 -14.57 3.86 -13.92
C PRO A 173 -15.25 3.59 -12.58
N GLU A 174 -16.33 4.31 -12.27
CA GLU A 174 -17.21 3.93 -11.17
C GLU A 174 -17.82 2.54 -11.44
N PRO A 175 -17.86 1.65 -10.43
CA PRO A 175 -18.53 0.37 -10.60
C PRO A 175 -20.00 0.59 -10.94
N THR A 176 -20.50 -0.17 -11.91
CA THR A 176 -21.95 -0.26 -12.12
C THR A 176 -22.62 -0.96 -10.93
N VAL A 177 -23.91 -0.74 -10.71
CA VAL A 177 -24.68 -1.42 -9.64
C VAL A 177 -24.51 -2.95 -9.70
N GLU A 178 -24.48 -3.55 -10.90
CA GLU A 178 -24.26 -5.00 -11.05
C GLU A 178 -22.82 -5.41 -10.67
N GLN A 179 -21.83 -4.56 -10.94
CA GLN A 179 -20.45 -4.80 -10.51
C GLN A 179 -20.31 -4.63 -8.99
N GLU A 180 -20.93 -3.60 -8.39
CA GLU A 180 -20.97 -3.41 -6.93
C GLU A 180 -21.56 -4.65 -6.23
N GLU A 181 -22.70 -5.16 -6.70
CA GLU A 181 -23.33 -6.37 -6.15
C GLU A 181 -22.40 -7.61 -6.28
N ARG A 182 -21.61 -7.68 -7.35
CA ARG A 182 -20.63 -8.78 -7.55
C ARG A 182 -19.42 -8.63 -6.65
N ILE A 183 -18.94 -7.40 -6.42
CA ILE A 183 -17.83 -7.11 -5.50
C ILE A 183 -18.26 -7.46 -4.08
N GLU A 184 -19.42 -6.98 -3.62
CA GLU A 184 -19.97 -7.32 -2.29
C GLU A 184 -20.13 -8.84 -2.13
N THR A 185 -20.58 -9.54 -3.18
CA THR A 185 -20.67 -11.01 -3.15
C THR A 185 -19.28 -11.66 -3.00
N ALA A 186 -18.26 -11.13 -3.66
CA ALA A 186 -16.89 -11.65 -3.57
C ALA A 186 -16.29 -11.40 -2.18
N GLU A 187 -16.49 -10.20 -1.61
CA GLU A 187 -16.08 -9.85 -0.24
C GLU A 187 -16.73 -10.78 0.79
N VAL A 188 -18.03 -11.04 0.68
CA VAL A 188 -18.73 -12.00 1.55
C VAL A 188 -18.17 -13.42 1.44
N VAL A 189 -17.71 -13.83 0.26
CA VAL A 189 -17.05 -15.13 0.07
C VAL A 189 -15.67 -15.15 0.73
N PHE A 190 -14.89 -14.08 0.56
CA PHE A 190 -13.59 -13.89 1.22
C PHE A 190 -13.74 -13.97 2.75
N GLU A 191 -14.65 -13.18 3.34
CA GLU A 191 -14.92 -13.18 4.78
C GLU A 191 -15.30 -14.59 5.28
N GLN A 192 -16.13 -15.32 4.53
CA GLN A 192 -16.47 -16.71 4.87
C GLN A 192 -15.27 -17.65 4.81
N GLY A 193 -14.31 -17.39 3.93
CA GLY A 193 -13.03 -18.09 3.87
C GLY A 193 -12.17 -17.80 5.11
N VAL A 194 -12.00 -16.52 5.45
CA VAL A 194 -11.29 -16.07 6.66
C VAL A 194 -11.87 -16.75 7.92
N MET A 195 -13.20 -16.75 8.06
CA MET A 195 -13.88 -17.40 9.19
C MET A 195 -13.63 -18.91 9.30
N GLN A 196 -13.28 -19.59 8.20
CA GLN A 196 -12.96 -21.02 8.21
C GLN A 196 -11.49 -21.29 8.56
N ILE A 197 -10.60 -20.31 8.34
CA ILE A 197 -9.17 -20.40 8.63
C ILE A 197 -8.90 -20.08 10.10
N LEU A 198 -9.58 -19.08 10.66
CA LEU A 198 -9.38 -18.65 12.05
C LEU A 198 -9.98 -19.63 13.06
N THR A 199 -9.31 -19.78 14.21
CA THR A 199 -9.89 -20.46 15.38
C THR A 199 -11.02 -19.64 15.98
N PRO A 200 -11.92 -20.25 16.79
CA PRO A 200 -12.99 -19.50 17.44
C PRO A 200 -12.49 -18.32 18.30
N GLU A 201 -11.36 -18.48 18.98
CA GLU A 201 -10.74 -17.42 19.77
C GLU A 201 -10.16 -16.30 18.89
N GLN A 202 -9.46 -16.66 17.80
CA GLN A 202 -8.95 -15.68 16.83
C GLN A 202 -10.11 -14.91 16.16
N LEU A 203 -11.17 -15.61 15.76
CA LEU A 203 -12.35 -15.00 15.16
C LEU A 203 -13.06 -14.01 16.11
N GLN A 204 -13.10 -14.33 17.41
CA GLN A 204 -13.62 -13.41 18.40
C GLN A 204 -12.78 -12.13 18.48
N GLN A 205 -11.45 -12.24 18.44
CA GLN A 205 -10.56 -11.08 18.45
C GLN A 205 -10.73 -10.24 17.17
N TRP A 206 -10.77 -10.89 16.00
CA TRP A 206 -11.03 -10.23 14.71
C TRP A 206 -12.33 -9.41 14.72
N GLN A 207 -13.41 -9.99 15.26
CA GLN A 207 -14.69 -9.28 15.41
C GLN A 207 -14.62 -8.09 16.38
N LEU A 208 -13.76 -8.15 17.39
CA LEU A 208 -13.55 -7.02 18.30
C LEU A 208 -12.79 -5.89 17.62
N ASN A 209 -11.79 -6.21 16.78
CA ASN A 209 -11.04 -5.23 16.02
C ASN A 209 -11.96 -4.53 15.00
N LEU A 210 -12.73 -5.29 14.20
CA LEU A 210 -13.72 -4.76 13.27
C LEU A 210 -14.81 -3.88 13.93
N ALA A 211 -15.22 -4.22 15.15
CA ALA A 211 -16.21 -3.44 15.87
C ALA A 211 -15.70 -2.06 16.31
N CYS A 212 -14.38 -1.84 16.33
CA CYS A 212 -13.80 -0.54 16.61
C CYS A 212 -13.98 0.43 15.43
N GLU A 213 -13.85 -0.08 14.20
CA GLU A 213 -13.85 0.74 12.98
C GLU A 213 -15.22 1.24 12.55
N MET A 214 -16.30 0.60 13.03
CA MET A 214 -17.66 1.00 12.71
C MET A 214 -18.20 2.00 13.75
N PRO A 215 -18.19 3.33 13.48
CA PRO A 215 -18.89 4.27 14.34
C PRO A 215 -20.38 3.91 14.38
N GLU A 216 -20.94 3.79 15.59
CA GLU A 216 -22.39 3.64 15.77
C GLU A 216 -23.11 4.90 15.24
N ASP A 217 -23.69 4.80 14.04
CA ASP A 217 -24.57 5.83 13.44
C ASP A 217 -25.80 6.18 14.29
#